data_AF-A0A921GMI1-F1
#
_entry.id   AF-A0A921GMI1-F1
#
_cell.length_a   1.000
_cell.length_b   1.000
_cell.length_c   1.000
_cell.angle_alpha   90.00
_cell.angle_beta   90.00
_cell.angle_gamma   90.00
#
_symmetry.space_group_name_H-M   'P 1'
#
loop_
_entity.id
_entity.type
_entity.pdbx_description
1 polymer ?
#
loop_
_entity_poly.entity_id
_entity_poly.type
_entity_poly.pdbx_seq_one_letter_code
_entity_poly.pdbx_strand_id
1 'polypeptide(L)'
;LAAHAETLRAEGTGGHYDALTMIASLHHMELEPALAQARDLLRPGGRLLVVTLTVPRTRLDLLWDIGDALSNPLIGLVKHPRPVRDPVPGPSIPVRDPAWSHGELCERSREILPGAVLHRREGFRSTLRWQKPI
;
A
#
# COMPACT_ATOMS: atom_id res chain seq x y z
N LEU A 1 -1.31 14.88 -2.71
CA LEU A 1 -1.14 14.09 -1.46
C LEU A 1 -0.13 14.75 -0.51
N ALA A 2 1.11 15.03 -0.95
CA ALA A 2 2.09 15.80 -0.15
C ALA A 2 1.51 17.13 0.38
N ALA A 3 0.87 17.92 -0.50
CA ALA A 3 0.21 19.17 -0.11
C ALA A 3 -0.89 18.98 0.96
N HIS A 4 -1.65 17.89 0.92
CA HIS A 4 -2.70 17.61 1.91
C HIS A 4 -2.09 17.17 3.26
N ALA A 5 -1.00 16.40 3.21
CA ALA A 5 -0.21 16.03 4.38
C ALA A 5 0.54 17.22 5.01
N GLU A 6 0.87 18.26 4.23
CA GLU A 6 1.37 19.55 4.73
C GLU A 6 0.24 20.40 5.34
N THR A 7 -0.96 20.41 4.75
CA THR A 7 -2.13 21.08 5.36
C THR A 7 -2.47 20.49 6.73
N LEU A 8 -2.42 19.16 6.87
CA LEU A 8 -2.62 18.46 8.15
C LEU A 8 -1.55 18.79 9.21
N ARG A 9 -0.33 19.13 8.78
CA ARG A 9 0.73 19.60 9.70
C ARG A 9 0.46 21.03 10.19
N ALA A 10 -0.10 21.88 9.33
CA ALA A 10 -0.33 23.29 9.65
C ALA A 10 -1.47 23.50 10.66
N GLU A 11 -2.44 22.59 10.74
CA GLU A 11 -3.63 22.76 11.59
C GLU A 11 -3.49 22.22 13.04
N GLY A 12 -2.35 21.65 13.43
CA GLY A 12 -2.14 21.17 14.81
C GLY A 12 -3.06 20.02 15.24
N THR A 13 -3.72 19.34 14.29
CA THR A 13 -4.79 18.35 14.48
C THR A 13 -4.27 16.92 14.65
N GLY A 14 -3.36 16.71 15.59
CA GLY A 14 -3.01 15.36 16.05
C GLY A 14 -4.21 14.67 16.74
N GLY A 15 -4.44 13.40 16.47
CA GLY A 15 -5.41 12.61 17.23
C GLY A 15 -6.91 12.85 16.96
N HIS A 16 -7.28 13.37 15.78
CA HIS A 16 -8.70 13.63 15.46
C HIS A 16 -9.31 12.60 14.49
N TYR A 17 -8.49 11.78 13.83
CA TYR A 17 -8.98 10.86 12.80
C TYR A 17 -9.33 9.48 13.36
N ASP A 18 -10.53 9.02 13.05
CA ASP A 18 -11.03 7.69 13.42
C ASP A 18 -10.44 6.59 12.52
N ALA A 19 -10.18 6.93 11.26
CA ALA A 19 -9.59 6.06 10.27
C ALA A 19 -8.74 6.85 9.28
N LEU A 20 -7.67 6.23 8.81
CA LEU A 20 -6.79 6.75 7.77
C LEU A 20 -6.51 5.64 6.77
N THR A 21 -6.68 5.96 5.48
CA THR A 21 -6.46 5.01 4.38
C THR A 21 -5.38 5.51 3.43
N MET A 22 -4.47 4.63 3.02
CA MET A 22 -3.48 4.90 1.98
C MET A 22 -3.62 3.87 0.87
N ILE A 23 -4.06 4.27 -0.32
CA ILE A 23 -4.33 3.34 -1.43
C ILE A 23 -3.35 3.65 -2.55
N ALA A 24 -2.42 2.73 -2.79
CA ALA A 24 -1.36 2.86 -3.79
C ALA A 24 -0.59 4.19 -3.69
N SER A 25 -0.56 4.80 -2.51
CA SER A 25 0.13 6.08 -2.27
C SER A 25 1.40 5.90 -1.44
N LEU A 26 1.46 4.85 -0.60
CA LEU A 26 2.58 4.63 0.31
C LEU A 26 3.90 4.39 -0.45
N HIS A 27 3.86 3.74 -1.61
CA HIS A 27 5.05 3.51 -2.43
C HIS A 27 5.62 4.79 -3.08
N HIS A 28 4.91 5.92 -3.00
CA HIS A 28 5.41 7.23 -3.42
C HIS A 28 6.00 8.06 -2.26
N MET A 29 5.95 7.55 -1.04
CA MET A 29 6.37 8.26 0.18
C MET A 29 7.58 7.58 0.82
N GLU A 30 8.27 8.31 1.70
CA GLU A 30 9.19 7.68 2.64
C GLU A 30 8.38 6.92 3.69
N LEU A 31 8.67 5.62 3.85
CA LEU A 31 7.82 4.69 4.61
C LEU A 31 7.68 5.11 6.08
N GLU A 32 8.80 5.28 6.77
CA GLU A 32 8.84 5.51 8.21
C GLU A 32 8.21 6.86 8.59
N PRO A 33 8.54 7.99 7.91
CA PRO A 33 7.87 9.27 8.16
C PRO A 33 6.37 9.22 7.86
N ALA A 34 5.95 8.53 6.80
CA ALA A 34 4.53 8.42 6.45
C ALA A 34 3.73 7.63 7.49
N LEU A 35 4.26 6.51 7.97
CA LEU A 35 3.62 5.71 9.01
C LEU A 35 3.59 6.43 10.37
N ALA A 36 4.66 7.13 10.73
CA ALA A 36 4.71 7.94 11.95
C ALA A 36 3.66 9.07 11.91
N GLN A 37 3.56 9.77 10.78
CA GLN A 37 2.55 10.79 10.60
C GLN A 37 1.12 10.21 10.68
N ALA A 38 0.88 9.06 10.05
CA ALA A 38 -0.42 8.40 10.13
C ALA A 38 -0.82 8.03 11.57
N ARG A 39 0.15 7.53 12.36
CA ARG A 39 -0.03 7.25 13.78
C ARG A 39 -0.43 8.49 14.57
N ASP A 40 0.23 9.62 14.30
CA ASP A 40 0.04 10.85 15.07
C ASP A 40 -1.31 11.53 14.74
N LEU A 41 -1.77 11.42 13.50
CA LEU A 41 -3.08 11.91 13.05
C LEU A 41 -4.25 11.11 13.64
N LEU A 42 -4.08 9.79 13.84
CA LEU A 42 -5.14 8.93 14.37
C LEU A 42 -5.42 9.21 15.85
N ARG A 43 -6.70 9.27 16.22
CA ARG A 43 -7.13 9.29 17.62
C ARG A 43 -6.81 7.96 18.32
N PRO A 44 -6.74 7.89 19.66
CA PRO A 44 -6.70 6.61 20.37
C PRO A 44 -7.81 5.67 19.90
N GLY A 45 -7.49 4.41 19.63
CA GLY A 45 -8.41 3.44 19.02
C GLY A 45 -8.65 3.58 17.50
N GLY A 46 -8.10 4.62 16.85
CA GLY A 46 -8.22 4.87 15.41
C GLY A 46 -7.49 3.83 14.54
N ARG A 47 -7.90 3.71 13.28
CA ARG A 47 -7.45 2.61 12.38
C ARG A 47 -6.65 3.11 11.19
N LEU A 48 -5.52 2.46 10.91
CA LEU A 48 -4.77 2.63 9.67
C LEU A 48 -5.00 1.43 8.75
N LEU A 49 -5.36 1.71 7.50
CA LEU A 49 -5.53 0.72 6.44
C LEU A 49 -4.72 1.14 5.20
N VAL A 50 -3.76 0.32 4.79
CA VAL A 50 -2.93 0.61 3.62
C VAL A 50 -3.11 -0.50 2.60
N VAL A 51 -3.27 -0.11 1.33
CA VAL A 51 -3.11 -0.98 0.17
C VAL A 51 -1.85 -0.54 -0.57
N THR A 52 -0.87 -1.41 -0.67
CA THR A 52 0.40 -1.15 -1.37
C THR A 52 0.83 -2.35 -2.20
N LEU A 53 1.88 -2.19 -2.99
CA LEU A 53 2.54 -3.28 -3.69
C LEU A 53 3.87 -3.59 -3.00
N THR A 54 4.35 -4.82 -3.16
CA THR A 54 5.63 -5.31 -2.63
C THR A 54 6.43 -5.96 -3.75
N VAL A 55 7.75 -5.85 -3.73
CA VAL A 55 8.61 -6.56 -4.69
C VAL A 55 9.01 -7.94 -4.19
N PRO A 56 9.16 -8.93 -5.09
CA PRO A 56 9.66 -10.22 -4.71
C PRO A 56 11.17 -10.16 -4.43
N ARG A 57 11.57 -10.48 -3.21
CA ARG A 57 12.99 -10.61 -2.81
C ARG A 57 13.33 -12.01 -2.28
N THR A 58 12.32 -12.83 -2.00
CA THR A 58 12.48 -14.23 -1.54
C THR A 58 11.85 -15.23 -2.51
N ARG A 59 12.23 -16.52 -2.41
CA ARG A 59 11.60 -17.59 -3.20
C ARG A 59 10.10 -17.73 -2.94
N LEU A 60 9.68 -17.47 -1.70
CA LEU A 60 8.26 -17.47 -1.34
C LEU A 60 7.51 -16.31 -1.99
N ASP A 61 8.16 -15.14 -2.08
CA ASP A 61 7.58 -13.98 -2.78
C ASP A 61 7.40 -14.31 -4.26
N LEU A 62 8.41 -14.92 -4.88
CA LEU A 62 8.36 -15.31 -6.28
C LEU A 62 7.24 -16.31 -6.57
N LEU A 63 7.00 -17.28 -5.68
CA LEU A 63 5.90 -18.23 -5.83
C LEU A 63 4.54 -17.53 -5.77
N TRP A 64 4.39 -16.56 -4.88
CA TRP A 64 3.18 -15.75 -4.78
C TRP A 64 2.95 -14.91 -6.05
N ASP A 65 4.00 -14.26 -6.54
CA ASP A 65 3.96 -13.45 -7.75
C ASP A 65 3.64 -14.26 -9.00
N ILE A 66 4.13 -15.50 -9.10
CA ILE A 66 3.74 -16.43 -10.18
C ILE A 66 2.23 -16.72 -10.11
N GLY A 67 1.68 -16.96 -8.91
CA GLY A 67 0.25 -17.12 -8.72
C GLY A 67 -0.56 -15.89 -9.18
N ASP A 68 -0.09 -14.69 -8.84
CA ASP A 68 -0.72 -13.43 -9.25
C ASP A 68 -0.58 -13.16 -10.76
N ALA A 69 0.55 -13.50 -11.35
CA ALA A 69 0.79 -13.34 -12.79
C ALA A 69 -0.11 -14.26 -13.63
N LEU A 70 -0.52 -15.41 -13.09
CA LEU A 70 -1.42 -16.35 -13.74
C LEU A 70 -2.90 -15.98 -13.52
N SER A 71 -3.25 -15.43 -12.36
CA SER A 71 -4.64 -15.06 -12.05
C SER A 71 -5.12 -13.83 -12.83
N ASN A 72 -4.25 -12.84 -13.04
CA ASN A 72 -4.61 -11.61 -13.75
C ASN A 72 -5.09 -11.84 -15.21
N PRO A 73 -4.37 -12.62 -16.04
CA PRO A 73 -4.81 -12.97 -17.39
C PRO A 73 -6.11 -13.78 -17.40
N LEU A 74 -6.31 -14.66 -16.41
CA LEU A 74 -7.54 -15.45 -16.29
C LEU A 74 -8.75 -14.54 -16.02
N ILE A 75 -8.63 -13.59 -15.10
CA ILE A 75 -9.66 -12.57 -14.84
C ILE A 75 -9.92 -11.74 -16.09
N GLY A 76 -8.84 -11.33 -16.78
CA GLY A 76 -8.91 -10.61 -18.05
C GLY A 76 -9.67 -11.38 -19.12
N LEU A 77 -9.39 -12.68 -19.30
CA LEU A 77 -10.05 -13.53 -20.28
C LEU A 77 -11.54 -13.74 -19.95
N VAL A 78 -11.87 -13.92 -18.67
CA VAL A 78 -13.26 -14.10 -18.22
C VAL A 78 -14.08 -12.83 -18.39
N LYS A 79 -13.54 -11.67 -17.99
CA LYS A 79 -14.27 -10.39 -18.02
C LYS A 79 -14.22 -9.69 -19.37
N HIS A 80 -13.13 -9.88 -20.12
CA HIS A 80 -12.85 -9.22 -21.39
C HIS A 80 -12.28 -10.24 -22.39
N PRO A 81 -13.12 -11.13 -22.95
CA PRO A 81 -12.67 -12.21 -23.84
C PRO A 81 -12.09 -11.70 -25.17
N ARG A 82 -12.28 -10.41 -25.48
CA ARG A 82 -11.67 -9.75 -26.64
C ARG A 82 -10.53 -8.85 -26.15
N PRO A 83 -9.26 -9.18 -26.46
CA PRO A 83 -8.13 -8.34 -26.11
C PRO A 83 -8.27 -6.98 -26.78
N VAL A 84 -8.05 -5.90 -26.02
CA VAL A 84 -7.80 -4.57 -26.61
C VAL A 84 -6.43 -4.63 -27.26
N ARG A 85 -6.39 -4.54 -28.59
CA ARG A 85 -5.15 -4.62 -29.39
C ARG A 85 -4.55 -3.26 -29.69
N ASP A 86 -5.35 -2.21 -29.56
CA ASP A 86 -4.89 -0.86 -29.84
C ASP A 86 -4.06 -0.33 -28.67
N PRO A 87 -2.84 0.18 -28.93
CA PRO A 87 -2.06 0.87 -27.91
C PRO A 87 -2.89 2.01 -27.31
N VAL A 88 -2.86 2.16 -25.99
CA VAL A 88 -3.50 3.32 -25.33
C VAL A 88 -2.83 4.60 -25.85
N PRO A 89 -3.56 5.51 -26.52
CA PRO A 89 -2.98 6.75 -27.01
C PRO A 89 -2.59 7.65 -25.83
N GLY A 90 -1.38 8.18 -25.85
CA GLY A 90 -0.89 9.12 -24.84
C GLY A 90 0.53 8.82 -24.36
N PRO A 91 1.14 9.73 -23.57
CA PRO A 91 2.42 9.46 -22.93
C PRO A 91 2.31 8.27 -21.98
N SER A 92 3.38 7.48 -21.86
CA SER A 92 3.42 6.41 -20.87
C SER A 92 3.23 6.99 -19.47
N ILE A 93 2.33 6.39 -18.70
CA ILE A 93 2.17 6.75 -17.29
C ILE A 93 3.43 6.27 -16.57
N PRO A 94 4.18 7.15 -15.88
CA PRO A 94 5.37 6.72 -15.15
C PRO A 94 4.97 5.69 -14.10
N VAL A 95 5.42 4.45 -14.28
CA VAL A 95 5.26 3.38 -13.30
C VAL A 95 6.49 3.39 -12.41
N ARG A 96 6.29 3.48 -11.09
CA ARG A 96 7.37 3.31 -10.12
C ARG A 96 7.26 1.92 -9.53
N ASP A 97 8.36 1.17 -9.61
CA ASP A 97 8.42 -0.14 -8.96
C ASP A 97 8.30 0.01 -7.44
N PRO A 98 7.64 -0.95 -6.76
CA PRO A 98 7.60 -0.95 -5.31
C PRO A 98 9.03 -1.04 -4.74
N ALA A 99 9.31 -0.32 -3.67
CA ALA A 99 10.67 -0.26 -3.13
C ALA A 99 11.00 -1.44 -2.21
N TRP A 100 10.00 -2.02 -1.54
CA TRP A 100 10.21 -2.96 -0.43
C TRP A 100 9.60 -4.33 -0.69
N SER A 101 10.28 -5.37 -0.21
CA SER A 101 9.68 -6.69 -0.06
C SER A 101 8.60 -6.70 1.02
N HIS A 102 7.77 -7.74 1.00
CA HIS A 102 6.79 -7.97 2.05
C HIS A 102 7.44 -8.14 3.43
N GLY A 103 8.62 -8.77 3.50
CA GLY A 103 9.36 -8.96 4.75
C GLY A 103 9.83 -7.62 5.34
N GLU A 104 10.54 -6.83 4.53
CA GLU A 104 11.05 -5.50 4.93
C GLU A 104 9.90 -4.56 5.32
N LEU A 105 8.82 -4.55 4.53
CA LEU A 105 7.65 -3.73 4.85
C LEU A 105 7.03 -4.15 6.19
N CYS A 106 6.94 -5.45 6.45
CA CYS A 106 6.40 -5.96 7.71
C CYS A 106 7.28 -5.59 8.91
N GLU A 107 8.60 -5.73 8.78
CA GLU A 107 9.57 -5.41 9.82
C GLU A 107 9.54 -3.92 10.17
N ARG A 108 9.81 -3.05 9.19
CA ARG A 108 9.84 -1.59 9.36
C ARG A 108 8.49 -1.04 9.84
N SER A 109 7.38 -1.60 9.36
CA SER A 109 6.06 -1.17 9.83
C SER A 109 5.86 -1.46 11.32
N ARG A 110 6.36 -2.59 11.84
CA ARG A 110 6.19 -2.97 13.25
C ARG A 110 7.06 -2.14 14.19
N GLU A 111 8.20 -1.64 13.71
CA GLU A 111 9.04 -0.71 14.47
C GLU A 111 8.28 0.60 14.77
N ILE A 112 7.51 1.10 13.79
CA ILE A 112 6.75 2.35 13.93
C ILE A 112 5.36 2.12 14.53
N LEU A 113 4.73 1.00 14.17
CA LEU A 113 3.35 0.64 14.49
C LEU A 113 3.31 -0.76 15.13
N PRO A 114 3.60 -0.87 16.44
CA PRO A 114 3.57 -2.16 17.13
C PRO A 114 2.22 -2.86 16.95
N GLY A 115 2.26 -4.13 16.55
CA GLY A 115 1.07 -4.92 16.26
C GLY A 115 0.49 -4.75 14.84
N ALA A 116 1.16 -4.03 13.94
CA ALA A 116 0.75 -3.96 12.54
C ALA A 116 0.77 -5.35 11.88
N VAL A 117 -0.29 -5.63 11.12
CA VAL A 117 -0.46 -6.91 10.42
C VAL A 117 -0.47 -6.65 8.91
N LEU A 118 0.49 -7.25 8.22
CA LEU A 118 0.59 -7.23 6.76
C LEU A 118 0.09 -8.56 6.19
N HIS A 119 -0.75 -8.50 5.17
CA HIS A 119 -1.22 -9.67 4.43
C HIS A 119 -1.02 -9.48 2.93
N ARG A 120 -0.62 -10.55 2.26
CA ARG A 120 -0.68 -10.64 0.79
C ARG A 120 -2.10 -10.83 0.31
N ARG A 121 -2.40 -10.27 -0.85
CA ARG A 121 -3.67 -10.34 -1.57
C ARG A 121 -3.39 -10.60 -3.04
N GLU A 122 -4.42 -10.99 -3.76
CA GLU A 122 -4.34 -11.24 -5.19
C GLU A 122 -4.05 -9.97 -6.00
N GLY A 123 -3.40 -10.15 -7.14
CA GLY A 123 -3.08 -9.08 -8.08
C GLY A 123 -1.95 -8.18 -7.58
N PHE A 124 -0.92 -8.77 -6.97
CA PHE A 124 0.30 -8.10 -6.50
C PHE A 124 0.08 -7.10 -5.37
N ARG A 125 -1.04 -7.22 -4.64
CA ARG A 125 -1.45 -6.30 -3.59
C ARG A 125 -1.06 -6.84 -2.21
N SER A 126 -0.63 -5.94 -1.34
CA SER A 126 -0.45 -6.18 0.08
C SER A 126 -1.29 -5.21 0.89
N THR A 127 -1.91 -5.69 1.95
CA THR A 127 -2.72 -4.87 2.87
C THR A 127 -2.10 -4.82 4.24
N LEU A 128 -1.83 -3.62 4.74
CA LEU A 128 -1.43 -3.38 6.12
C LEU A 128 -2.63 -2.89 6.91
N ARG A 129 -2.87 -3.50 8.07
CA ARG A 129 -3.87 -3.05 9.04
C ARG A 129 -3.20 -2.81 10.38
N TRP A 130 -3.54 -1.69 10.99
CA TRP A 130 -3.11 -1.35 12.35
C TRP A 130 -4.20 -0.56 13.09
N GLN A 131 -4.24 -0.68 14.40
CA GLN A 131 -5.12 0.10 15.27
C GLN A 131 -4.29 0.76 16.35
N LYS A 132 -4.49 2.07 16.54
CA LYS A 132 -3.82 2.82 17.61
C LYS A 132 -4.33 2.33 18.96
N PRO A 133 -3.44 2.08 19.94
CA PRO A 133 -3.85 1.78 21.31
C PRO A 133 -4.78 2.86 21.88
N ILE A 134 -5.59 2.46 22.86
CA ILE A 134 -6.46 3.37 23.63
C ILE A 134 -5.63 4.02 24.74
#